data_AF-A0A8H4YAY0-F1
#
_entry.id   AF-A0A8H4YAY0-F1
#
_cell.length_a   1.000
_cell.length_b   1.000
_cell.length_c   1.000
_cell.angle_alpha   90.00
_cell.angle_beta   90.00
_cell.angle_gamma   90.00
#
_symmetry.space_group_name_H-M   'P 1'
#
loop_
_entity.id
_entity.type
_entity.pdbx_description
1 polymer ?
#
loop_
_entity_poly.entity_id
_entity_poly.type
_entity_poly.pdbx_seq_one_letter_code
_entity_poly.pdbx_strand_id
1 'polypeptide(L)'
;MHCLKALSLLGALALTAVNAVSLPAGVPRDVSEFRDKHPYKPPKHEYRNIVKIRASKDDKDDVSEEFRRGVRKANNGGTLYLPKGKKYVIGKVLDLTGLNDIHVHLEGEIRFTNDVEYWQKNAWYHPFQKSIMFWKWGGKDIKIYGNGVIEGQGQRWWNEFESGTGSILNPDNKYYRPILFYAENTTNLDVSGIHLKDSPCWNNFIVSSKNVRYTDVVATALSNNGSIIPKNTDFMNTMNTST
;
A
#
# COMPACT_ATOMS: atom_id res chain seq x y z
N MET A 1 68.64 6.71 -23.62
CA MET A 1 68.01 5.43 -23.20
C MET A 1 67.51 5.58 -21.77
N HIS A 2 66.25 5.98 -21.58
CA HIS A 2 65.58 5.87 -20.27
C HIS A 2 64.21 5.24 -20.47
N CYS A 3 63.97 4.25 -19.62
CA CYS A 3 63.02 3.17 -19.76
C CYS A 3 61.62 3.59 -19.28
N LEU A 4 60.59 3.19 -20.04
CA LEU A 4 59.18 3.29 -19.67
C LEU A 4 58.90 2.57 -18.35
N LYS A 5 58.07 3.16 -17.49
CA LYS A 5 57.11 2.42 -16.65
C LYS A 5 55.77 3.14 -16.68
N ALA A 6 54.90 2.71 -17.59
CA ALA A 6 53.47 3.01 -17.51
C ALA A 6 52.84 2.07 -16.47
N LEU A 7 52.36 2.62 -15.36
CA LEU A 7 51.56 1.88 -14.39
C LEU A 7 50.11 1.85 -14.90
N SER A 8 49.69 0.73 -15.48
CA SER A 8 48.28 0.47 -15.77
C SER A 8 47.59 -0.01 -14.48
N LEU A 9 46.83 0.87 -13.82
CA LEU A 9 45.87 0.46 -12.80
C LEU A 9 44.68 -0.21 -13.49
N LEU A 10 44.65 -1.56 -13.50
CA LEU A 10 43.41 -2.28 -13.73
C LEU A 10 42.57 -2.22 -12.44
N GLY A 11 41.58 -1.33 -12.41
CA GLY A 11 40.54 -1.36 -11.40
C GLY A 11 39.66 -2.59 -11.62
N ALA A 12 39.75 -3.58 -10.73
CA ALA A 12 38.85 -4.71 -10.74
C ALA A 12 37.43 -4.23 -10.35
N LEU A 13 36.50 -4.26 -11.30
CA LEU A 13 35.07 -4.16 -11.01
C LEU A 13 34.65 -5.44 -10.27
N ALA A 14 34.54 -5.35 -8.95
CA ALA A 14 33.88 -6.36 -8.15
C ALA A 14 32.36 -6.31 -8.47
N LEU A 15 31.92 -7.16 -9.40
CA LEU A 15 30.50 -7.46 -9.58
C LEU A 15 30.06 -8.26 -8.36
N THR A 16 29.42 -7.61 -7.40
CA THR A 16 28.73 -8.32 -6.33
C THR A 16 27.56 -9.07 -6.96
N ALA A 17 27.69 -10.38 -7.12
CA ALA A 17 26.58 -11.24 -7.48
C ALA A 17 25.54 -11.14 -6.36
N VAL A 18 24.44 -10.42 -6.64
CA VAL A 18 23.26 -10.45 -5.78
C VAL A 18 22.72 -11.86 -5.92
N ASN A 19 22.84 -12.69 -4.88
CA ASN A 19 22.20 -13.99 -4.86
C ASN A 19 20.68 -13.75 -4.88
N ALA A 20 20.09 -13.75 -6.07
CA ALA A 20 18.66 -13.80 -6.22
C ALA A 20 18.20 -15.11 -5.57
N VAL A 21 17.54 -15.01 -4.42
CA VAL A 21 16.91 -16.17 -3.77
C VAL A 21 15.92 -16.72 -4.78
N SER A 22 16.20 -17.90 -5.34
CA SER A 22 15.24 -18.57 -6.21
C SER A 22 14.05 -18.97 -5.35
N LEU A 23 12.88 -18.41 -5.65
CA LEU A 23 11.65 -18.85 -5.00
C LEU A 23 11.41 -20.34 -5.28
N PRO A 24 10.86 -21.11 -4.31
CA PRO A 24 10.49 -22.50 -4.54
C PRO A 24 9.60 -22.67 -5.77
N ALA A 25 9.68 -23.84 -6.41
CA ALA A 25 8.80 -24.16 -7.53
C ALA A 25 7.33 -24.03 -7.12
N GLY A 26 6.51 -23.45 -7.99
CA GLY A 26 5.08 -23.24 -7.73
C GLY A 26 4.74 -21.93 -7.01
N VAL A 27 5.71 -21.22 -6.42
CA VAL A 27 5.48 -19.88 -5.87
C VAL A 27 5.35 -18.87 -7.00
N PRO A 28 4.24 -18.11 -7.08
CA PRO A 28 4.08 -17.05 -8.09
C PRO A 28 5.20 -16.02 -8.02
N ARG A 29 5.78 -15.67 -9.18
CA ARG A 29 6.86 -14.67 -9.27
C ARG A 29 6.36 -13.25 -9.47
N ASP A 30 5.15 -13.10 -9.99
CA ASP A 30 4.51 -11.81 -10.21
C ASP A 30 3.00 -11.92 -10.03
N VAL A 31 2.33 -10.78 -10.16
CA VAL A 31 0.88 -10.66 -10.02
C VAL A 31 0.14 -11.47 -11.09
N SER A 32 0.67 -11.57 -12.32
CA SER A 32 0.04 -12.33 -13.39
C SER A 32 0.05 -13.82 -13.05
N GLU A 33 1.20 -14.38 -12.69
CA GLU A 33 1.32 -15.78 -12.31
C GLU A 33 0.48 -16.11 -11.06
N PHE A 34 0.38 -15.16 -10.12
CA PHE A 34 -0.50 -15.32 -8.96
C PHE A 34 -1.96 -15.44 -9.41
N ARG A 35 -2.41 -14.58 -10.33
CA ARG A 35 -3.79 -14.59 -10.84
C ARG A 35 -4.10 -15.82 -11.68
N ASP A 36 -3.13 -16.35 -12.42
CA ASP A 36 -3.30 -17.59 -13.17
C ASP A 36 -3.52 -18.80 -12.23
N LYS A 37 -2.81 -18.82 -11.10
CA LYS A 37 -2.94 -19.87 -10.07
C LYS A 37 -4.12 -19.66 -9.11
N HIS A 38 -4.49 -18.41 -8.88
CA HIS A 38 -5.56 -17.98 -7.98
C HIS A 38 -6.56 -17.11 -8.74
N PRO A 39 -7.38 -17.74 -9.63
CA PRO A 39 -8.34 -17.01 -10.43
C PRO A 39 -9.38 -16.35 -9.53
N TYR A 40 -9.53 -15.04 -9.68
CA TYR A 40 -10.45 -14.24 -8.90
C TYR A 40 -11.49 -13.57 -9.80
N LYS A 41 -12.74 -13.54 -9.33
CA LYS A 41 -13.82 -12.81 -9.99
C LYS A 41 -14.50 -11.89 -8.97
N PRO A 42 -14.55 -10.57 -9.22
CA PRO A 42 -15.26 -9.64 -8.34
C PRO A 42 -16.72 -10.05 -8.18
N PRO A 43 -17.28 -9.98 -6.95
CA PRO A 43 -18.71 -10.17 -6.75
C PRO A 43 -19.51 -9.12 -7.52
N LYS A 44 -20.73 -9.48 -7.94
CA LYS A 44 -21.66 -8.52 -8.54
C LYS A 44 -22.10 -7.51 -7.46
N HIS A 45 -22.49 -6.31 -7.89
CA HIS A 45 -22.98 -5.25 -7.01
C HIS A 45 -24.34 -5.52 -6.34
N GLU A 46 -24.98 -6.65 -6.66
CA GLU A 46 -26.34 -6.98 -6.20
C GLU A 46 -27.31 -5.82 -6.44
N TYR A 47 -28.11 -5.45 -5.44
CA TYR A 47 -29.12 -4.37 -5.48
C TYR A 47 -28.60 -3.04 -4.92
N ARG A 48 -27.29 -2.90 -4.68
CA ARG A 48 -26.70 -1.71 -4.05
C ARG A 48 -26.68 -0.51 -4.99
N ASN A 49 -26.95 0.69 -4.44
CA ASN A 49 -26.77 1.94 -5.17
C ASN A 49 -25.29 2.17 -5.51
N ILE A 50 -24.98 2.54 -6.76
CA ILE A 50 -23.61 2.77 -7.23
C ILE A 50 -23.26 4.26 -7.15
N VAL A 51 -22.20 4.56 -6.39
CA VAL A 51 -21.58 5.87 -6.32
C VAL A 51 -20.29 5.86 -7.14
N LYS A 52 -20.10 6.89 -7.97
CA LYS A 52 -18.85 7.16 -8.69
C LYS A 52 -18.34 8.55 -8.31
N ILE A 53 -17.03 8.72 -8.38
CA ILE A 53 -16.34 10.01 -8.20
C ILE A 53 -15.50 10.32 -9.46
N ARG A 54 -15.09 11.57 -9.63
CA ARG A 54 -14.15 11.93 -10.71
C ARG A 54 -12.82 11.21 -10.49
N ALA A 55 -12.17 10.82 -11.57
CA ALA A 55 -10.77 10.38 -11.54
C ALA A 55 -9.85 11.59 -11.48
N SER A 56 -8.63 11.39 -10.99
CA SER A 56 -7.52 12.33 -11.12
C SER A 56 -7.12 12.48 -12.59
N LYS A 57 -6.83 13.71 -13.00
CA LYS A 57 -6.33 14.05 -14.34
C LYS A 57 -4.88 13.64 -14.53
N ASP A 58 -4.08 13.72 -13.47
CA ASP A 58 -2.65 13.39 -13.44
C ASP A 58 -2.22 12.98 -12.01
N ASP A 59 -0.91 12.82 -11.78
CA ASP A 59 -0.35 12.42 -10.48
C ASP A 59 -0.34 13.54 -9.41
N LYS A 60 -0.73 14.77 -9.77
CA LYS A 60 -0.80 15.94 -8.88
C LYS A 60 -2.25 16.36 -8.57
N ASP A 61 -3.22 15.85 -9.33
CA ASP A 61 -4.65 16.11 -9.13
C ASP A 61 -5.22 15.28 -7.97
N ASP A 62 -5.04 15.80 -6.76
CA ASP A 62 -5.57 15.25 -5.51
C ASP A 62 -7.12 15.18 -5.53
N VAL A 63 -7.65 14.00 -5.21
CA VAL A 63 -9.09 13.70 -5.10
C VAL A 63 -9.48 13.21 -3.71
N SER A 64 -8.65 13.46 -2.68
CA SER A 64 -8.91 13.02 -1.30
C SER A 64 -10.33 13.36 -0.82
N GLU A 65 -10.79 14.60 -1.03
CA GLU A 65 -12.11 15.02 -0.58
C GLU A 65 -13.26 14.38 -1.38
N GLU A 66 -13.09 14.20 -2.68
CA GLU A 66 -14.03 13.46 -3.52
C GLU A 66 -14.12 12.00 -3.10
N PHE A 67 -12.98 11.36 -2.81
CA PHE A 67 -12.94 9.99 -2.29
C PHE A 67 -13.69 9.89 -0.97
N ARG A 68 -13.36 10.77 -0.01
CA ARG A 68 -14.03 10.85 1.30
C ARG A 68 -15.55 11.01 1.17
N ARG A 69 -16.00 11.89 0.27
CA ARG A 69 -17.42 12.11 -0.02
C ARG A 69 -18.06 10.90 -0.73
N GLY A 70 -17.34 10.26 -1.64
CA GLY A 70 -17.78 9.05 -2.34
C GLY A 70 -18.04 7.90 -1.38
N VAL A 71 -17.09 7.65 -0.47
CA VAL A 71 -17.22 6.67 0.62
C VAL A 71 -18.44 7.00 1.48
N ARG A 72 -18.58 8.23 1.98
CA ARG A 72 -19.74 8.61 2.80
C ARG A 72 -21.07 8.47 2.08
N LYS A 73 -21.14 8.79 0.78
CA LYS A 73 -22.36 8.65 -0.02
C LYS A 73 -22.71 7.19 -0.29
N ALA A 74 -21.72 6.31 -0.37
CA ALA A 74 -21.93 4.87 -0.53
C ALA A 74 -22.17 4.14 0.81
N ASN A 75 -21.90 4.79 1.94
CA ASN A 75 -22.13 4.22 3.26
C ASN A 75 -23.63 3.95 3.48
N ASN A 76 -23.96 2.91 4.25
CA ASN A 76 -25.33 2.41 4.48
C ASN A 76 -25.98 1.77 3.24
N GLY A 77 -25.35 0.73 2.70
CA GLY A 77 -25.91 -0.15 1.67
C GLY A 77 -25.50 0.16 0.23
N GLY A 78 -24.60 1.12 0.00
CA GLY A 78 -24.12 1.49 -1.33
C GLY A 78 -22.80 0.83 -1.74
N THR A 79 -22.39 1.06 -2.98
CA THR A 79 -21.05 0.71 -3.49
C THR A 79 -20.36 1.94 -4.06
N LEU A 80 -19.16 2.26 -3.58
CA LEU A 80 -18.24 3.16 -4.28
C LEU A 80 -17.55 2.35 -5.38
N TYR A 81 -17.81 2.68 -6.65
CA TYR A 81 -17.19 2.03 -7.81
C TYR A 81 -16.10 2.90 -8.44
N LEU A 82 -14.89 2.35 -8.50
CA LEU A 82 -13.68 2.96 -9.03
C LEU A 82 -13.23 2.17 -10.28
N PRO A 83 -13.69 2.55 -11.49
CA PRO A 83 -13.54 1.75 -12.71
C PRO A 83 -12.10 1.58 -13.19
N LYS A 84 -11.89 0.52 -13.96
CA LYS A 84 -10.63 0.18 -14.64
C LYS A 84 -10.13 1.34 -15.50
N GLY A 85 -8.81 1.53 -15.51
CA GLY A 85 -8.15 2.60 -16.29
C GLY A 85 -8.35 4.01 -15.71
N LYS A 86 -8.92 4.13 -14.50
CA LYS A 86 -8.99 5.39 -13.75
C LYS A 86 -8.03 5.37 -12.57
N LYS A 87 -7.48 6.53 -12.26
CA LYS A 87 -6.57 6.78 -11.15
C LYS A 87 -7.19 7.78 -10.18
N TYR A 88 -6.94 7.58 -8.89
CA TYR A 88 -7.46 8.38 -7.79
C TYR A 88 -6.29 8.71 -6.86
N VAL A 89 -5.71 9.91 -7.02
CA VAL A 89 -4.59 10.39 -6.21
C VAL A 89 -5.10 10.86 -4.85
N ILE A 90 -4.53 10.32 -3.78
CA ILE A 90 -4.86 10.67 -2.40
C ILE A 90 -3.67 11.42 -1.79
N GLY A 91 -3.82 12.74 -1.67
CA GLY A 91 -2.78 13.64 -1.14
C GLY A 91 -3.00 14.10 0.30
N LYS A 92 -4.18 13.82 0.87
CA LYS A 92 -4.56 14.19 2.24
C LYS A 92 -5.00 12.99 3.07
N VAL A 93 -4.77 13.09 4.38
CA VAL A 93 -5.22 12.10 5.36
C VAL A 93 -6.73 11.89 5.30
N LEU A 94 -7.18 10.64 5.37
CA LEU A 94 -8.61 10.30 5.29
C LEU A 94 -9.08 9.56 6.54
N ASP A 95 -10.01 10.17 7.28
CA ASP A 95 -10.76 9.48 8.32
C ASP A 95 -12.03 8.89 7.69
N LEU A 96 -12.04 7.57 7.56
CA LEU A 96 -13.12 6.75 7.00
C LEU A 96 -13.65 5.80 8.09
N THR A 97 -13.72 6.29 9.34
CA THR A 97 -14.37 5.59 10.45
C THR A 97 -15.88 5.85 10.47
N GLY A 98 -16.62 5.06 11.27
CA GLY A 98 -18.08 5.15 11.36
C GLY A 98 -18.82 4.59 10.14
N LEU A 99 -18.17 3.70 9.38
CA LEU A 99 -18.79 3.02 8.26
C LEU A 99 -19.77 1.96 8.75
N ASN A 100 -20.82 1.74 7.97
CA ASN A 100 -21.84 0.76 8.23
C ASN A 100 -22.36 0.27 6.88
N ASP A 101 -22.07 -0.99 6.56
CA ASP A 101 -22.57 -1.68 5.38
C ASP A 101 -22.16 -1.02 4.05
N ILE A 102 -20.87 -1.03 3.73
CA ILE A 102 -20.33 -0.38 2.51
C ILE A 102 -19.53 -1.34 1.65
N HIS A 103 -19.70 -1.22 0.34
CA HIS A 103 -18.84 -1.84 -0.65
C HIS A 103 -17.93 -0.80 -1.32
N VAL A 104 -16.67 -1.16 -1.58
CA VAL A 104 -15.74 -0.46 -2.45
C VAL A 104 -15.32 -1.44 -3.54
N HIS A 105 -15.80 -1.21 -4.76
CA HIS A 105 -15.41 -1.98 -5.94
C HIS A 105 -14.28 -1.23 -6.66
N LEU A 106 -13.05 -1.71 -6.47
CA LEU A 106 -11.82 -1.13 -6.99
C LEU A 106 -11.30 -1.92 -8.19
N GLU A 107 -11.49 -1.37 -9.39
CA GLU A 107 -10.92 -1.88 -10.65
C GLU A 107 -9.82 -0.95 -11.21
N GLY A 108 -9.82 0.32 -10.80
CA GLY A 108 -8.80 1.31 -11.12
C GLY A 108 -7.62 1.29 -10.15
N GLU A 109 -7.01 2.45 -9.95
CA GLU A 109 -5.86 2.64 -9.06
C GLU A 109 -6.11 3.75 -8.05
N ILE A 110 -5.93 3.45 -6.76
CA ILE A 110 -5.76 4.46 -5.71
C ILE A 110 -4.26 4.65 -5.53
N ARG A 111 -3.77 5.88 -5.66
CA ARG A 111 -2.34 6.21 -5.51
C ARG A 111 -2.15 7.24 -4.43
N PHE A 112 -1.41 6.91 -3.38
CA PHE A 112 -1.01 7.91 -2.39
C PHE A 112 0.11 8.79 -2.94
N THR A 113 0.12 10.06 -2.56
CA THR A 113 1.28 10.92 -2.82
C THR A 113 2.43 10.54 -1.89
N ASN A 114 3.66 10.83 -2.31
CA ASN A 114 4.86 10.69 -1.48
C ASN A 114 5.34 12.05 -0.92
N ASP A 115 4.41 12.97 -0.66
CA ASP A 115 4.69 14.27 -0.01
C ASP A 115 5.05 14.05 1.46
N VAL A 116 6.32 13.73 1.70
CA VAL A 116 6.87 13.44 3.03
C VAL A 116 6.56 14.57 4.00
N GLU A 117 6.78 15.83 3.60
CA GLU A 117 6.57 16.98 4.49
C GLU A 117 5.11 17.05 4.96
N TYR A 118 4.16 16.90 4.03
CA TYR A 118 2.75 16.86 4.38
C TYR A 118 2.43 15.69 5.32
N TRP A 119 2.85 14.47 4.98
CA TRP A 119 2.50 13.28 5.78
C TRP A 119 3.11 13.30 7.17
N GLN A 120 4.38 13.72 7.34
CA GLN A 120 5.00 13.84 8.66
C GLN A 120 4.26 14.85 9.55
N LYS A 121 3.68 15.90 8.96
CA LYS A 121 2.98 16.95 9.71
C LYS A 121 1.52 16.61 10.02
N ASN A 122 0.84 15.85 9.16
CA ASN A 122 -0.63 15.73 9.21
C ASN A 122 -1.13 14.31 9.50
N ALA A 123 -0.34 13.27 9.26
CA ALA A 123 -0.77 11.89 9.44
C ALA A 123 -0.97 11.52 10.91
N TRP A 124 -1.90 10.60 11.18
CA TRP A 124 -2.07 10.05 12.52
C TRP A 124 -0.93 9.13 12.86
N TYR A 125 -0.39 9.31 14.07
CA TYR A 125 0.68 8.49 14.61
C TYR A 125 0.12 7.28 15.37
N HIS A 126 0.72 6.12 15.15
CA HIS A 126 0.48 4.92 15.94
C HIS A 126 1.75 4.56 16.71
N PRO A 127 1.68 4.41 18.06
CA PRO A 127 2.87 4.23 18.89
C PRO A 127 3.55 2.87 18.69
N PHE A 128 2.78 1.84 18.32
CA PHE A 128 3.35 0.53 18.02
C PHE A 128 4.27 0.60 16.80
N GLN A 129 5.55 0.37 17.04
CA GLN A 129 6.64 0.45 16.06
C GLN A 129 6.73 1.77 15.28
N LYS A 130 6.26 2.87 15.87
CA LYS A 130 6.43 4.26 15.40
C LYS A 130 6.04 4.46 13.92
N SER A 131 4.78 4.20 13.59
CA SER A 131 4.25 4.34 12.22
C SER A 131 3.24 5.48 12.11
N ILE A 132 3.01 5.95 10.88
CA ILE A 132 1.90 6.85 10.55
C ILE A 132 0.95 6.14 9.59
N MET A 133 -0.21 6.73 9.29
CA MET A 133 -1.21 6.11 8.41
C MET A 133 -1.76 7.12 7.39
N PHE A 134 -1.91 6.67 6.14
CA PHE A 134 -2.53 7.49 5.09
C PHE A 134 -4.01 7.72 5.34
N TRP A 135 -4.68 6.71 5.88
CA TRP A 135 -6.13 6.70 6.12
C TRP A 135 -6.47 5.78 7.30
N LYS A 136 -7.67 5.96 7.85
CA LYS A 136 -8.24 5.10 8.89
C LYS A 136 -9.58 4.56 8.43
N TRP A 137 -9.71 3.24 8.35
CA TRP A 137 -10.99 2.57 8.12
C TRP A 137 -11.56 2.07 9.44
N GLY A 138 -12.86 2.26 9.69
CA GLY A 138 -13.48 1.79 10.92
C GLY A 138 -15.00 1.67 10.80
N GLY A 139 -15.59 0.76 11.56
CA GLY A 139 -17.01 0.49 11.54
C GLY A 139 -17.37 -0.95 11.13
N LYS A 140 -18.56 -1.15 10.58
CA LYS A 140 -19.14 -2.49 10.40
C LYS A 140 -19.45 -2.80 8.94
N ASP A 141 -19.27 -4.07 8.55
CA ASP A 141 -19.68 -4.61 7.25
C ASP A 141 -19.02 -3.83 6.09
N ILE A 142 -17.69 -3.82 6.08
CA ILE A 142 -16.87 -3.13 5.08
C ILE A 142 -16.33 -4.16 4.10
N LYS A 143 -16.67 -4.02 2.81
CA LYS A 143 -16.16 -4.88 1.74
C LYS A 143 -15.34 -4.07 0.74
N ILE A 144 -14.10 -4.48 0.48
CA ILE A 144 -13.23 -3.89 -0.53
C ILE A 144 -12.84 -4.99 -1.51
N TYR A 145 -13.16 -4.83 -2.78
CA TYR A 145 -13.00 -5.91 -3.75
C TYR A 145 -12.75 -5.40 -5.17
N GLY A 146 -12.20 -6.25 -6.03
CA GLY A 146 -11.97 -5.94 -7.44
C GLY A 146 -10.58 -6.39 -7.90
N ASN A 147 -10.17 -5.96 -9.09
CA ASN A 147 -8.84 -6.26 -9.66
C ASN A 147 -7.89 -5.06 -9.66
N GLY A 148 -8.27 -3.98 -8.98
CA GLY A 148 -7.52 -2.73 -8.95
C GLY A 148 -6.41 -2.71 -7.92
N VAL A 149 -5.75 -1.54 -7.84
CA VAL A 149 -4.49 -1.37 -7.13
C VAL A 149 -4.61 -0.29 -6.06
N ILE A 150 -3.97 -0.51 -4.91
CA ILE A 150 -3.66 0.51 -3.90
C ILE A 150 -2.14 0.69 -3.89
N GLU A 151 -1.66 1.83 -4.35
CA GLU A 151 -0.25 2.16 -4.60
C GLU A 151 0.27 3.16 -3.56
N GLY A 152 1.34 2.77 -2.84
CA GLY A 152 1.89 3.51 -1.70
C GLY A 152 3.06 4.45 -2.00
N GLN A 153 3.63 4.42 -3.21
CA GLN A 153 4.82 5.19 -3.60
C GLN A 153 6.03 4.94 -2.67
N GLY A 154 6.23 3.68 -2.28
CA GLY A 154 7.17 3.24 -1.25
C GLY A 154 8.64 3.62 -1.46
N GLN A 155 9.09 3.76 -2.72
CA GLN A 155 10.50 3.98 -3.05
C GLN A 155 11.14 5.13 -2.28
N ARG A 156 10.42 6.26 -2.17
CA ARG A 156 10.92 7.43 -1.44
C ARG A 156 11.25 7.03 0.00
N TRP A 157 10.26 6.46 0.68
CA TRP A 157 10.33 6.01 2.07
C TRP A 157 11.41 4.95 2.33
N TRP A 158 11.64 4.04 1.39
CA TRP A 158 12.70 3.04 1.49
C TRP A 158 14.10 3.68 1.39
N ASN A 159 14.27 4.69 0.53
CA ASN A 159 15.54 5.44 0.45
C ASN A 159 15.86 6.12 1.79
N GLU A 160 14.87 6.75 2.42
CA GLU A 160 15.08 7.44 3.69
C GLU A 160 15.30 6.48 4.85
N PHE A 161 14.68 5.30 4.84
CA PHE A 161 15.00 4.24 5.79
C PHE A 161 16.45 3.76 5.64
N GLU A 162 16.89 3.48 4.42
CA GLU A 162 18.26 3.02 4.13
C GLU A 162 19.31 4.09 4.47
N SER A 163 18.99 5.37 4.30
CA SER A 163 19.85 6.49 4.73
C SER A 163 20.00 6.61 6.26
N GLY A 164 19.26 5.83 7.05
CA GLY A 164 19.21 5.90 8.51
C GLY A 164 18.22 6.92 9.07
N THR A 165 17.82 7.92 8.28
CA THR A 165 16.86 8.96 8.71
C THR A 165 15.51 8.38 9.12
N GLY A 166 14.99 7.43 8.33
CA GLY A 166 13.70 6.76 8.57
C GLY A 166 13.78 5.49 9.40
N SER A 167 14.97 5.11 9.90
CA SER A 167 15.15 3.86 10.64
C SER A 167 14.47 3.91 12.00
N ILE A 168 13.69 2.88 12.34
CA ILE A 168 13.06 2.76 13.68
C ILE A 168 14.09 2.60 14.81
N LEU A 169 15.32 2.21 14.46
CA LEU A 169 16.43 2.05 15.40
C LEU A 169 17.18 3.38 15.64
N ASN A 170 16.94 4.40 14.82
CA ASN A 170 17.47 5.72 15.04
C ASN A 170 16.71 6.36 16.23
N PRO A 171 17.37 6.67 17.35
CA PRO A 171 16.71 7.27 18.51
C PRO A 171 16.13 8.66 18.21
N ASP A 172 16.73 9.39 17.26
CA ASP A 172 16.33 10.71 16.82
C ASP A 172 15.38 10.69 15.60
N ASN A 173 14.84 9.51 15.26
CA ASN A 173 13.96 9.35 14.13
C ASN A 173 12.71 10.24 14.27
N LYS A 174 12.61 11.25 13.40
CA LYS A 174 11.44 12.11 13.21
C LYS A 174 10.70 11.82 11.90
N TYR A 175 11.07 10.74 11.23
CA TYR A 175 10.56 10.28 9.95
C TYR A 175 9.80 8.96 10.16
N TYR A 176 8.48 9.06 10.23
CA TYR A 176 7.61 7.90 10.33
C TYR A 176 7.11 7.48 8.94
N ARG A 177 7.01 6.18 8.71
CA ARG A 177 6.55 5.64 7.42
C ARG A 177 5.07 5.31 7.47
N PRO A 178 4.29 5.65 6.42
CA PRO A 178 2.88 5.30 6.34
C PRO A 178 2.64 3.79 6.22
N ILE A 179 1.65 3.29 6.96
CA ILE A 179 0.99 2.01 6.67
C ILE A 179 0.07 2.20 5.45
N LEU A 180 0.14 1.29 4.49
CA LEU A 180 -0.64 1.40 3.24
C LEU A 180 -2.15 1.25 3.49
N PHE A 181 -2.55 0.26 4.28
CA PHE A 181 -3.94 0.04 4.69
C PHE A 181 -4.04 -0.12 6.20
N TYR A 182 -4.65 0.86 6.87
CA TYR A 182 -4.89 0.82 8.31
C TYR A 182 -6.40 0.79 8.59
N ALA A 183 -6.81 -0.16 9.42
CA ALA A 183 -8.17 -0.25 9.91
C ALA A 183 -8.19 -0.47 11.43
N GLU A 184 -9.13 0.18 12.10
CA GLU A 184 -9.34 0.06 13.53
C GLU A 184 -10.81 -0.07 13.87
N ASN A 185 -11.12 -0.79 14.96
CA ASN A 185 -12.48 -0.93 15.48
C ASN A 185 -13.47 -1.40 14.40
N THR A 186 -13.04 -2.36 13.56
CA THR A 186 -13.91 -2.93 12.53
C THR A 186 -14.63 -4.19 13.02
N THR A 187 -15.82 -4.43 12.50
CA THR A 187 -16.50 -5.74 12.60
C THR A 187 -16.93 -6.15 11.20
N ASN A 188 -16.49 -7.31 10.73
CA ASN A 188 -16.72 -7.81 9.37
C ASN A 188 -16.03 -6.94 8.31
N LEU A 189 -14.70 -7.00 8.27
CA LEU A 189 -13.88 -6.43 7.20
C LEU A 189 -13.52 -7.53 6.19
N ASP A 190 -13.93 -7.37 4.94
CA ASP A 190 -13.67 -8.33 3.85
C ASP A 190 -12.94 -7.65 2.68
N VAL A 191 -11.67 -8.02 2.47
CA VAL A 191 -10.81 -7.48 1.42
C VAL A 191 -10.47 -8.59 0.44
N SER A 192 -10.73 -8.40 -0.85
CA SER A 192 -10.48 -9.45 -1.85
C SER A 192 -9.99 -8.96 -3.20
N GLY A 193 -9.13 -9.74 -3.85
CA GLY A 193 -8.70 -9.54 -5.24
C GLY A 193 -7.81 -8.33 -5.53
N ILE A 194 -7.76 -7.32 -4.66
CA ILE A 194 -6.96 -6.12 -4.92
C ILE A 194 -5.45 -6.39 -4.86
N HIS A 195 -4.67 -5.50 -5.46
CA HIS A 195 -3.21 -5.48 -5.40
C HIS A 195 -2.73 -4.33 -4.53
N LEU A 196 -1.99 -4.66 -3.47
CA LEU A 196 -1.27 -3.71 -2.61
C LEU A 196 0.14 -3.51 -3.18
N LYS A 197 0.42 -2.33 -3.72
CA LYS A 197 1.65 -2.07 -4.47
C LYS A 197 2.52 -1.04 -3.75
N ASP A 198 3.79 -1.40 -3.57
CA ASP A 198 4.86 -0.54 -3.12
C ASP A 198 4.52 0.24 -1.84
N SER A 199 4.12 -0.50 -0.81
CA SER A 199 3.84 0.06 0.52
C SER A 199 5.10 0.72 1.13
N PRO A 200 5.00 1.91 1.74
CA PRO A 200 6.12 2.53 2.47
C PRO A 200 6.64 1.72 3.66
N CYS A 201 5.72 0.99 4.30
CA CYS A 201 5.93 0.13 5.47
C CYS A 201 4.99 -1.08 5.36
N TRP A 202 4.33 -1.52 6.43
CA TRP A 202 3.40 -2.65 6.37
C TRP A 202 2.26 -2.37 5.41
N ASN A 203 1.85 -3.41 4.67
CA ASN A 203 0.73 -3.33 3.75
C ASN A 203 -0.59 -3.19 4.50
N ASN A 204 -0.81 -4.01 5.54
CA ASN A 204 -2.03 -3.99 6.34
C ASN A 204 -1.69 -3.94 7.83
N PHE A 205 -2.34 -3.03 8.55
CA PHE A 205 -2.34 -3.04 10.00
C PHE A 205 -3.77 -2.92 10.54
N ILE A 206 -4.23 -3.99 11.19
CA ILE A 206 -5.62 -4.11 11.63
C ILE A 206 -5.68 -4.18 13.16
N VAL A 207 -6.37 -3.22 13.76
CA VAL A 207 -6.36 -2.99 15.21
C VAL A 207 -7.77 -3.15 15.79
N SER A 208 -7.89 -3.81 16.95
CA SER A 208 -9.12 -3.91 17.75
C SER A 208 -10.35 -4.31 16.91
N SER A 209 -10.19 -5.29 16.04
CA SER A 209 -11.17 -5.63 15.00
C SER A 209 -11.59 -7.08 15.05
N LYS A 210 -12.84 -7.35 14.65
CA LYS A 210 -13.44 -8.68 14.67
C LYS A 210 -13.83 -9.14 13.27
N ASN A 211 -13.60 -10.42 12.98
CA ASN A 211 -13.97 -11.08 11.72
C ASN A 211 -13.38 -10.35 10.50
N VAL A 212 -12.06 -10.46 10.35
CA VAL A 212 -11.28 -9.86 9.26
C VAL A 212 -10.90 -10.95 8.26
N ARG A 213 -11.23 -10.75 6.98
CA ARG A 213 -10.94 -11.70 5.90
C ARG A 213 -10.20 -11.03 4.76
N TYR A 214 -9.14 -11.70 4.31
CA TYR A 214 -8.41 -11.37 3.08
C TYR A 214 -8.47 -12.59 2.14
N THR A 215 -8.84 -12.38 0.87
CA THR A 215 -8.96 -13.47 -0.12
C THR A 215 -8.38 -13.05 -1.45
N ASP A 216 -7.40 -13.81 -1.95
CA ASP A 216 -6.72 -13.54 -3.23
C ASP A 216 -6.17 -12.10 -3.35
N VAL A 217 -5.74 -11.50 -2.24
CA VAL A 217 -5.06 -10.21 -2.21
C VAL A 217 -3.57 -10.44 -2.43
N VAL A 218 -2.97 -9.67 -3.33
CA VAL A 218 -1.53 -9.74 -3.63
C VAL A 218 -0.84 -8.48 -3.12
N ALA A 219 0.37 -8.62 -2.59
CA ALA A 219 1.22 -7.49 -2.25
C ALA A 219 2.57 -7.59 -2.97
N THR A 220 3.06 -6.46 -3.48
CA THR A 220 4.40 -6.37 -4.07
C THR A 220 5.14 -5.16 -3.52
N ALA A 221 6.45 -5.28 -3.36
CA ALA A 221 7.33 -4.17 -3.07
C ALA A 221 8.57 -4.28 -3.95
N LEU A 222 8.60 -3.50 -5.03
CA LEU A 222 9.65 -3.58 -6.04
C LEU A 222 10.42 -2.26 -6.05
N SER A 223 11.66 -2.28 -5.57
CA SER A 223 12.50 -1.10 -5.66
C SER A 223 12.96 -0.85 -7.09
N ASN A 224 12.95 0.42 -7.51
CA ASN A 224 13.58 0.85 -8.75
C ASN A 224 15.11 1.04 -8.62
N ASN A 225 15.67 0.75 -7.44
CA ASN A 225 17.10 0.76 -7.16
C ASN A 225 17.47 -0.55 -6.44
N GLY A 226 18.26 -1.41 -7.08
CA GLY A 226 18.62 -2.72 -6.53
C GLY A 226 19.41 -2.69 -5.21
N SER A 227 19.97 -1.53 -4.83
CA SER A 227 20.63 -1.34 -3.54
C SER A 227 19.66 -0.93 -2.42
N ILE A 228 18.41 -0.60 -2.75
CA ILE A 228 17.39 -0.20 -1.78
C ILE A 228 16.46 -1.37 -1.53
N ILE A 229 16.48 -1.87 -0.30
CA ILE A 229 15.61 -2.96 0.12
C ILE A 229 14.29 -2.35 0.62
N PRO A 230 13.12 -2.82 0.15
CA PRO A 230 11.82 -2.46 0.71
C PRO A 230 11.65 -3.00 2.14
N LYS A 231 12.26 -2.32 3.12
CA LYS A 231 12.27 -2.76 4.52
C LYS A 231 10.88 -2.66 5.14
N ASN A 232 10.48 -3.69 5.89
CA ASN A 232 9.23 -3.74 6.65
C ASN A 232 7.97 -3.61 5.78
N THR A 233 7.97 -4.16 4.58
CA THR A 233 6.78 -4.26 3.72
C THR A 233 5.99 -5.54 3.97
N ASP A 234 5.77 -5.86 5.24
CA ASP A 234 5.04 -7.02 5.74
C ASP A 234 3.63 -7.05 5.15
N PHE A 235 3.11 -8.25 4.86
CA PHE A 235 1.77 -8.38 4.27
C PHE A 235 0.66 -8.01 5.26
N MET A 236 0.71 -8.55 6.49
CA MET A 236 -0.35 -8.43 7.47
C MET A 236 0.20 -8.32 8.88
N ASN A 237 -0.22 -7.27 9.59
CA ASN A 237 0.03 -7.08 11.01
C ASN A 237 -1.33 -6.89 11.72
N THR A 238 -1.50 -7.52 12.88
CA THR A 238 -2.73 -7.41 13.67
C THR A 238 -2.42 -7.07 15.11
N MET A 239 -3.36 -6.37 15.75
CA MET A 239 -3.33 -6.07 17.18
C MET A 239 -4.74 -6.17 17.75
N ASN A 240 -4.94 -6.99 18.78
CA ASN A 240 -6.24 -7.17 19.45
C ASN A 240 -7.37 -7.59 18.49
N THR A 241 -7.08 -8.50 17.56
CA THR A 241 -8.09 -9.03 16.62
C THR A 241 -8.70 -10.34 17.11
N SER A 242 -9.98 -10.56 16.81
CA SER A 242 -10.68 -11.80 17.13
C SER A 242 -11.53 -12.29 15.96
N THR A 243 -11.97 -13.55 16.04
CA THR A 243 -12.92 -14.16 15.09
C THR A 243 -14.35 -13.76 15.43
#